data_AF-A0A3A8PKT4-F1
#
_entry.id   AF-A0A3A8PKT4-F1
#
_cell.length_a   1.000
_cell.length_b   1.000
_cell.length_c   1.000
_cell.angle_alpha   90.00
_cell.angle_beta   90.00
_cell.angle_gamma   90.00
#
_symmetry.space_group_name_H-M   'P 1'
#
loop_
_entity.id
_entity.type
_entity.pdbx_description
1 polymer ?
#
loop_
_entity_poly.entity_id
_entity_poly.type
_entity_poly.pdbx_seq_one_letter_code
_entity_poly.pdbx_strand_id
1 'polypeptide(L)'
;MDEKALRQLLGQVKTGKVTLDDAVGKLKDLPFAELGYATLDTHRNLRFGFPEVVLGEPKTVEQLLGIVGALVERKQTVLVTRLQPDKAEALVARFPKGVYHPVARIFHMPQRKVKAGLVAVVTAGTSDIPVAEEAAITAEAMGAEVRRVYDVGVAGIHRLLRRREEIQECHVAVVVAGME
;
A
#
# COMPACT_ATOMS: atom_id res chain seq x y z
N MET A 1 1.11 -16.13 2.06
CA MET A 1 1.74 -16.93 0.96
C MET A 1 1.10 -16.54 -0.38
N ASP A 2 1.81 -16.56 -1.51
CA ASP A 2 1.20 -16.33 -2.85
C ASP A 2 0.86 -17.64 -3.58
N GLU A 3 0.05 -17.60 -4.65
CA GLU A 3 -0.42 -18.81 -5.35
C GLU A 3 0.74 -19.67 -5.89
N LYS A 4 1.80 -19.03 -6.36
CA LYS A 4 2.98 -19.73 -6.89
C LYS A 4 3.71 -20.49 -5.79
N ALA A 5 3.89 -19.86 -4.62
CA ALA A 5 4.47 -20.50 -3.45
C ALA A 5 3.57 -21.64 -2.93
N LEU A 6 2.24 -21.47 -2.95
CA LEU A 6 1.29 -22.50 -2.54
C LEU A 6 1.38 -23.73 -3.46
N ARG A 7 1.37 -23.53 -4.77
CA ARG A 7 1.57 -24.61 -5.75
C ARG A 7 2.92 -25.30 -5.56
N GLN A 8 3.96 -24.55 -5.21
CA GLN A 8 5.28 -25.10 -4.94
C GLN A 8 5.29 -25.98 -3.67
N LEU A 9 4.66 -25.53 -2.58
CA LEU A 9 4.53 -26.30 -1.34
C LEU A 9 3.72 -27.59 -1.57
N LEU A 10 2.59 -27.50 -2.27
CA LEU A 10 1.78 -28.67 -2.62
C LEU A 10 2.55 -29.64 -3.53
N GLY A 11 3.35 -29.11 -4.46
CA GLY A 11 4.27 -29.91 -5.27
C GLY A 11 5.32 -30.62 -4.43
N GLN A 12 5.90 -29.96 -3.42
CA GLN A 12 6.86 -30.55 -2.50
C GLN A 12 6.25 -31.69 -1.67
N VAL A 13 5.01 -31.53 -1.20
CA VAL A 13 4.25 -32.59 -0.53
C VAL A 13 4.03 -33.78 -1.46
N LYS A 14 3.59 -33.54 -2.71
CA LYS A 14 3.40 -34.60 -3.72
C LYS A 14 4.68 -35.39 -3.99
N THR A 15 5.85 -34.73 -3.94
CA THR A 15 7.15 -35.37 -4.14
C THR A 15 7.76 -35.98 -2.87
N GLY A 16 7.09 -35.88 -1.72
CA GLY A 16 7.59 -36.38 -0.43
C GLY A 16 8.74 -35.55 0.17
N LYS A 17 9.07 -34.39 -0.40
CA LYS A 17 10.12 -33.48 0.13
C LYS A 17 9.70 -32.77 1.41
N VAL A 18 8.40 -32.64 1.64
CA VAL A 18 7.81 -32.03 2.84
C VAL A 18 6.69 -32.96 3.28
N THR A 19 6.62 -33.26 4.58
CA THR A 19 5.54 -34.11 5.10
C THR A 19 4.21 -33.36 5.07
N LEU A 20 3.10 -34.10 5.09
CA LEU A 20 1.77 -33.50 5.17
C LEU A 20 1.62 -32.65 6.45
N ASP A 21 2.16 -33.11 7.57
CA ASP A 21 2.12 -32.39 8.84
C ASP A 21 2.99 -31.12 8.83
N ASP A 22 4.17 -31.14 8.20
CA ASP A 22 5.00 -29.94 8.04
C ASP A 22 4.35 -28.90 7.11
N ALA A 23 3.68 -29.37 6.06
CA ALA A 23 2.94 -28.50 5.16
C ALA A 23 1.72 -27.89 5.85
N VAL A 24 0.98 -28.69 6.63
CA VAL A 24 -0.14 -28.21 7.45
C VAL A 24 0.35 -27.26 8.54
N GLY A 25 1.49 -27.51 9.18
CA GLY A 25 2.11 -26.62 10.15
C GLY A 25 2.44 -25.26 9.53
N LYS A 26 3.09 -25.27 8.36
CA LYS A 26 3.32 -24.05 7.58
C LYS A 26 2.02 -23.33 7.26
N LEU A 27 0.95 -24.04 6.90
CA LEU A 27 -0.39 -23.49 6.61
C LEU A 27 -1.17 -23.02 7.85
N LYS A 28 -0.87 -23.54 9.05
CA LYS A 28 -1.53 -23.16 10.32
C LYS A 28 -1.05 -21.81 10.85
N ASP A 29 0.25 -21.51 10.72
CA ASP A 29 0.81 -20.22 11.12
C ASP A 29 0.53 -19.09 10.11
N LEU A 30 -0.22 -19.40 9.04
CA LEU A 30 -0.24 -18.58 7.83
C LEU A 30 -1.30 -17.48 7.71
N PRO A 31 -2.36 -17.32 8.54
CA PRO A 31 -3.21 -16.14 8.40
C PRO A 31 -2.61 -14.91 9.09
N PHE A 32 -1.82 -15.09 10.16
CA PHE A 32 -1.44 -13.99 11.04
C PHE A 32 0.01 -14.02 11.53
N ALA A 33 0.62 -12.85 11.69
CA ALA A 33 1.86 -12.70 12.44
C ALA A 33 1.60 -11.99 13.76
N GLU A 34 1.80 -12.69 14.88
CA GLU A 34 1.67 -12.08 16.20
C GLU A 34 3.00 -11.49 16.65
N LEU A 35 3.01 -10.16 16.80
CA LEU A 35 4.15 -9.40 17.32
C LEU A 35 3.99 -9.07 18.81
N GLY A 36 2.97 -9.62 19.47
CA GLY A 36 2.59 -9.33 20.86
C GLY A 36 1.80 -8.02 21.04
N TYR A 37 2.01 -7.03 20.17
CA TYR A 37 1.28 -5.76 20.14
C TYR A 37 0.48 -5.52 18.84
N ALA A 38 0.62 -6.41 17.86
CA ALA A 38 -0.12 -6.39 16.61
C ALA A 38 -0.24 -7.80 16.04
N THR A 39 -1.36 -8.08 15.41
CA THR A 39 -1.63 -9.32 14.67
C THR A 39 -1.78 -8.95 13.20
N LEU A 40 -0.74 -9.21 12.39
CA LEU A 40 -0.69 -8.79 10.99
C LEU A 40 -1.40 -9.79 10.08
N ASP A 41 -2.34 -9.32 9.25
CA ASP A 41 -3.02 -10.16 8.24
C ASP A 41 -2.15 -10.35 7.00
N THR A 42 -1.26 -11.33 7.08
CA THR A 42 -0.32 -11.64 5.99
C THR A 42 -0.98 -12.28 4.77
N HIS A 43 -2.28 -12.62 4.86
CA HIS A 43 -3.08 -13.20 3.77
C HIS A 43 -3.98 -12.20 3.06
N ARG A 44 -4.03 -10.94 3.52
CA ARG A 44 -4.87 -9.90 2.91
C ARG A 44 -4.66 -9.77 1.40
N ASN A 45 -3.40 -9.82 0.95
CA ASN A 45 -3.06 -9.75 -0.47
C ASN A 45 -3.58 -10.96 -1.28
N LEU A 46 -3.60 -12.16 -0.69
CA LEU A 46 -4.12 -13.35 -1.35
C LEU A 46 -5.65 -13.32 -1.47
N ARG A 47 -6.33 -12.78 -0.46
CA ARG A 47 -7.80 -12.72 -0.41
C ARG A 47 -8.38 -11.56 -1.20
N PHE A 48 -7.72 -10.40 -1.17
CA PHE A 48 -8.28 -9.15 -1.69
C PHE A 48 -7.42 -8.50 -2.77
N GLY A 49 -6.25 -9.04 -3.08
CA GLY A 49 -5.36 -8.48 -4.09
C GLY A 49 -4.61 -7.20 -3.67
N PHE A 50 -4.68 -6.81 -2.39
CA PHE A 50 -3.97 -5.64 -1.88
C PHE A 50 -3.25 -5.91 -0.53
N PRO A 51 -2.10 -5.26 -0.28
CA PRO A 51 -1.29 -5.51 0.92
C PRO A 51 -1.95 -4.96 2.19
N GLU A 52 -1.41 -5.38 3.34
CA GLU A 52 -1.78 -4.76 4.61
C GLU A 52 -1.26 -3.33 4.69
N VAL A 53 -2.15 -2.40 5.08
CA VAL A 53 -1.83 -0.98 5.29
C VAL A 53 -1.75 -0.71 6.77
N VAL A 54 -0.64 -0.11 7.21
CA VAL A 54 -0.34 0.15 8.62
C VAL A 54 -0.71 1.59 8.96
N LEU A 55 -1.67 1.79 9.86
CA LEU A 55 -1.96 3.11 10.41
C LEU A 55 -0.81 3.55 11.33
N GLY A 56 -0.04 4.57 10.95
CA GLY A 56 1.18 4.97 11.65
C GLY A 56 0.97 5.91 12.83
N GLU A 57 -0.07 6.75 12.77
CA GLU A 57 -0.36 7.80 13.76
C GLU A 57 -0.32 7.34 15.23
N PRO A 58 -1.04 6.28 15.65
CA PRO A 58 -1.07 5.87 17.06
C PRO A 58 0.12 5.00 17.48
N LYS A 59 1.00 4.59 16.57
CA LYS A 59 2.05 3.58 16.85
C LYS A 59 3.36 4.23 17.30
N THR A 60 4.10 3.55 18.19
CA THR A 60 5.47 3.96 18.54
C THR A 60 6.45 3.59 17.42
N VAL A 61 7.65 4.16 17.46
CA VAL A 61 8.71 3.86 16.48
C VAL A 61 9.07 2.37 16.52
N GLU A 62 9.17 1.77 17.71
CA GLU A 62 9.51 0.36 17.91
C GLU A 62 8.44 -0.55 17.29
N GLN A 63 7.17 -0.24 17.51
CA GLN A 63 6.05 -0.98 16.92
C GLN A 63 6.07 -0.88 15.40
N LEU A 64 6.35 0.31 14.85
CA LEU A 64 6.45 0.51 13.41
C LEU A 64 7.60 -0.27 12.79
N LEU A 65 8.79 -0.23 13.40
CA LEU A 65 9.96 -0.97 12.92
C LEU A 65 9.70 -2.49 12.93
N GLY A 66 9.06 -3.00 13.98
CA GLY A 66 8.70 -4.42 14.08
C GLY A 66 7.66 -4.85 13.05
N ILE A 67 6.59 -4.07 12.89
CA ILE A 67 5.53 -4.35 11.89
C ILE A 67 6.11 -4.30 10.48
N VAL A 68 6.80 -3.20 10.13
CA VAL A 68 7.38 -3.04 8.80
C VAL A 68 8.39 -4.14 8.54
N GLY A 69 9.27 -4.47 9.49
CA GLY A 69 10.24 -5.56 9.36
C GLY A 69 9.57 -6.91 9.05
N ALA A 70 8.51 -7.24 9.79
CA ALA A 70 7.76 -8.48 9.58
C ALA A 70 7.05 -8.54 8.21
N LEU A 71 6.65 -7.40 7.65
CA LEU A 71 6.08 -7.33 6.29
C LEU A 71 7.17 -7.40 5.20
N VAL A 72 8.32 -6.74 5.43
CA VAL A 72 9.49 -6.75 4.54
C VAL A 72 10.03 -8.18 4.36
N GLU A 73 10.21 -8.92 5.47
CA GLU A 73 10.72 -10.30 5.44
C GLU A 73 9.83 -11.23 4.62
N ARG A 74 8.52 -10.96 4.62
CA ARG A 74 7.51 -11.69 3.83
C ARG A 74 7.40 -11.19 2.38
N LYS A 75 8.23 -10.24 1.96
CA LYS A 75 8.25 -9.64 0.62
C LYS A 75 6.91 -9.03 0.22
N GLN A 76 6.20 -8.45 1.18
CA GLN A 76 4.94 -7.74 0.92
C GLN A 76 5.19 -6.26 0.69
N THR A 77 4.43 -5.65 -0.21
CA THR A 77 4.41 -4.18 -0.34
C THR A 77 3.98 -3.59 1.00
N VAL A 78 4.71 -2.59 1.47
CA VAL A 78 4.44 -1.91 2.74
C VAL A 78 3.91 -0.52 2.47
N LEU A 79 2.79 -0.18 3.10
CA LEU A 79 2.26 1.17 3.19
C LEU A 79 2.02 1.50 4.66
N VAL A 80 2.62 2.59 5.14
CA VAL A 80 2.34 3.18 6.45
C VAL A 80 1.75 4.55 6.24
N THR A 81 0.49 4.75 6.63
CA THR A 81 -0.24 6.01 6.41
C THR A 81 -0.28 6.89 7.65
N ARG A 82 -0.56 8.19 7.46
CA ARG A 82 -0.62 9.21 8.52
C ARG A 82 0.65 9.28 9.38
N LEU A 83 1.79 8.98 8.78
CA LEU A 83 3.07 8.88 9.45
C LEU A 83 3.67 10.27 9.71
N GLN A 84 4.02 10.52 10.97
CA GLN A 84 4.68 11.76 11.36
C GLN A 84 6.16 11.76 10.92
N PRO A 85 6.74 12.93 10.59
CA PRO A 85 8.10 13.00 10.05
C PRO A 85 9.18 12.38 10.95
N ASP A 86 9.09 12.60 12.26
CA ASP A 86 9.98 12.03 13.28
C ASP A 86 10.02 10.49 13.24
N LYS A 87 8.84 9.86 13.11
CA LYS A 87 8.72 8.40 12.99
C LYS A 87 9.19 7.89 11.62
N ALA A 88 9.04 8.71 10.58
CA ALA A 88 9.44 8.37 9.22
C ALA A 88 10.97 8.28 9.08
N GLU A 89 11.71 9.17 9.74
CA GLU A 89 13.18 9.14 9.75
C GLU A 89 13.72 7.79 10.24
N ALA A 90 13.15 7.25 11.31
CA ALA A 90 13.51 5.94 11.84
C ALA A 90 13.24 4.80 10.84
N LEU A 91 12.10 4.84 10.14
CA LEU A 91 11.76 3.85 9.11
C LEU A 91 12.71 3.93 7.91
N VAL A 92 12.99 5.13 7.40
CA VAL A 92 13.90 5.33 6.26
C VAL A 92 15.32 4.89 6.62
N ALA A 93 15.79 5.18 7.83
CA ALA A 93 17.10 4.73 8.31
C ALA A 93 17.21 3.20 8.38
N ARG A 94 16.15 2.52 8.88
CA ARG A 94 16.15 1.05 9.01
C ARG A 94 15.92 0.33 7.69
N PHE A 95 15.12 0.92 6.79
CA PHE A 95 14.66 0.35 5.53
C PHE A 95 15.00 1.28 4.37
N PRO A 96 16.27 1.32 3.91
CA PRO A 96 16.76 2.29 2.93
C PRO A 96 16.14 2.17 1.53
N LYS A 97 15.39 1.10 1.27
CA LYS A 97 14.61 0.92 0.01
C LYS A 97 13.21 1.53 0.08
N GLY A 98 12.75 1.91 1.27
CA GLY A 98 11.48 2.60 1.44
C GLY A 98 11.62 4.09 1.19
N VAL A 99 10.51 4.70 0.80
CA VAL A 99 10.41 6.13 0.48
C VAL A 99 9.36 6.74 1.39
N TYR A 100 9.72 7.84 2.06
CA TYR A 100 8.76 8.68 2.77
C TYR A 100 8.29 9.82 1.88
N HIS A 101 6.97 9.97 1.78
CA HIS A 101 6.29 11.02 1.05
C HIS A 101 5.70 12.01 2.07
N PRO A 102 6.34 13.17 2.31
CA PRO A 102 5.96 14.07 3.39
C PRO A 102 4.57 14.69 3.19
N VAL A 103 4.20 15.02 1.95
CA VAL A 103 2.88 15.61 1.63
C VAL A 103 1.73 14.65 1.94
N ALA A 104 1.88 13.38 1.54
CA ALA A 104 0.92 12.32 1.83
C ALA A 104 1.00 11.78 3.26
N ARG A 105 2.09 12.07 3.98
CA ARG A 105 2.44 11.40 5.24
C ARG A 105 2.44 9.88 5.10
N ILE A 106 3.02 9.37 4.00
CA ILE A 106 3.10 7.93 3.72
C ILE A 106 4.54 7.47 3.67
N PHE A 107 4.85 6.38 4.37
CA PHE A 107 6.02 5.57 4.05
C PHE A 107 5.61 4.39 3.16
N HIS A 108 6.29 4.24 2.03
CA HIS A 108 5.98 3.25 1.02
C HIS A 108 7.25 2.45 0.70
N MET A 109 7.13 1.11 0.68
CA MET A 109 8.17 0.24 0.18
C MET A 109 7.58 -0.81 -0.78
N PRO A 110 7.79 -0.65 -2.11
CA PRO A 110 7.24 -1.58 -3.09
C PRO A 110 8.03 -2.89 -3.12
N GLN A 111 7.34 -4.02 -3.24
CA GLN A 111 8.00 -5.33 -3.40
C GLN A 111 7.70 -6.00 -4.75
N ARG A 112 6.49 -5.81 -5.31
CA ARG A 112 6.12 -6.39 -6.60
C ARG A 112 5.27 -5.41 -7.41
N LYS A 113 5.68 -5.16 -8.66
CA LYS A 113 4.88 -4.41 -9.63
C LYS A 113 3.81 -5.34 -10.20
N VAL A 114 2.57 -5.21 -9.74
CA VAL A 114 1.41 -5.62 -10.53
C VAL A 114 1.19 -4.50 -11.56
N LYS A 115 0.81 -4.83 -12.80
CA LYS A 115 0.33 -3.80 -13.72
C LYS A 115 -1.18 -3.74 -13.59
N ALA A 116 -1.70 -2.62 -13.12
CA ALA A 116 -3.13 -2.33 -13.12
C ALA A 116 -3.46 -1.41 -14.31
N GLY A 117 -4.38 -0.47 -14.11
CA GLY A 117 -4.75 0.53 -15.12
C GLY A 117 -4.26 1.94 -14.77
N LEU A 118 -4.70 2.90 -15.58
CA LEU A 118 -4.53 4.34 -15.36
C LEU A 118 -5.66 4.91 -14.49
N VAL A 119 -5.29 5.65 -13.43
CA VAL A 119 -6.22 6.32 -12.48
C VAL A 119 -5.96 7.82 -12.48
N ALA A 120 -7.02 8.62 -12.60
CA ALA A 120 -6.95 10.06 -12.34
C ALA A 120 -7.15 10.33 -10.85
N VAL A 121 -6.30 11.14 -10.23
CA VAL A 121 -6.53 11.68 -8.88
C VAL A 121 -6.70 13.18 -9.01
N VAL A 122 -7.90 13.66 -8.65
CA VAL A 122 -8.35 15.01 -8.93
C VAL A 122 -8.63 15.75 -7.62
N THR A 123 -8.14 16.98 -7.46
CA THR A 123 -8.51 17.84 -6.33
C THR A 123 -9.33 19.06 -6.72
N ALA A 124 -10.27 19.45 -5.85
CA ALA A 124 -10.99 20.69 -6.01
C ALA A 124 -10.09 21.90 -5.70
N GLY A 125 -9.36 21.85 -4.57
CA GLY A 125 -8.44 22.90 -4.15
C GLY A 125 -7.06 22.37 -3.78
N THR A 126 -6.17 23.28 -3.38
CA THR A 126 -4.83 22.92 -2.89
C THR A 126 -4.84 22.27 -1.50
N SER A 127 -5.84 22.58 -0.68
CA SER A 127 -5.99 22.00 0.67
C SER A 127 -6.24 20.48 0.65
N ASP A 128 -6.77 19.97 -0.45
CA ASP A 128 -7.04 18.54 -0.67
C ASP A 128 -5.80 17.74 -1.09
N ILE A 129 -4.71 18.42 -1.46
CA ILE A 129 -3.49 17.79 -2.02
C ILE A 129 -2.90 16.71 -1.09
N PRO A 130 -2.81 16.88 0.24
CA PRO A 130 -2.28 15.84 1.12
C PRO A 130 -3.06 14.52 1.02
N VAL A 131 -4.39 14.60 0.95
CA VAL A 131 -5.28 13.43 0.84
C VAL A 131 -5.20 12.83 -0.57
N ALA A 132 -5.11 13.67 -1.60
CA ALA A 132 -4.91 13.22 -2.98
C ALA A 132 -3.56 12.51 -3.18
N GLU A 133 -2.47 13.02 -2.59
CA GLU A 133 -1.18 12.35 -2.65
C GLU A 133 -1.21 11.00 -1.91
N GLU A 134 -1.93 10.89 -0.79
CA GLU A 134 -2.17 9.60 -0.12
C GLU A 134 -2.90 8.59 -1.04
N ALA A 135 -3.95 9.04 -1.75
CA ALA A 135 -4.65 8.22 -2.72
C ALA A 135 -3.75 7.81 -3.90
N ALA A 136 -2.96 8.75 -4.43
CA ALA A 136 -2.07 8.53 -5.56
C ALA A 136 -0.99 7.50 -5.25
N ILE A 137 -0.27 7.66 -4.13
CA ILE A 137 0.78 6.72 -3.73
C ILE A 137 0.20 5.34 -3.41
N THR A 138 -1.00 5.28 -2.82
CA THR A 138 -1.70 4.02 -2.57
C THR A 138 -2.00 3.30 -3.89
N ALA A 139 -2.53 4.00 -4.89
CA ALA A 139 -2.81 3.43 -6.20
C ALA A 139 -1.53 2.98 -6.93
N GLU A 140 -0.45 3.77 -6.86
CA GLU A 140 0.87 3.41 -7.42
C GLU A 140 1.45 2.17 -6.74
N ALA A 141 1.34 2.06 -5.43
CA ALA A 141 1.76 0.87 -4.66
C ALA A 141 0.93 -0.38 -5.00
N MET A 142 -0.32 -0.19 -5.47
CA MET A 142 -1.16 -1.26 -6.02
C MET A 142 -0.88 -1.55 -7.51
N GLY A 143 0.01 -0.79 -8.15
CA GLY A 143 0.44 -1.03 -9.52
C GLY A 143 -0.30 -0.24 -10.60
N ALA A 144 -1.10 0.74 -10.21
CA ALA A 144 -1.72 1.67 -11.15
C ALA A 144 -0.73 2.75 -11.60
N GLU A 145 -0.91 3.22 -12.83
CA GLU A 145 -0.35 4.51 -13.24
C GLU A 145 -1.29 5.61 -12.76
N VAL A 146 -0.76 6.68 -12.18
CA VAL A 146 -1.58 7.75 -11.61
C VAL A 146 -1.33 9.06 -12.32
N ARG A 147 -2.42 9.67 -12.78
CA ARG A 147 -2.43 11.01 -13.33
C ARG A 147 -3.02 11.98 -12.30
N ARG A 148 -2.19 12.91 -11.86
CA ARG A 148 -2.53 13.88 -10.80
C ARG A 148 -3.05 15.18 -11.43
N VAL A 149 -4.25 15.59 -11.07
CA VAL A 149 -4.94 16.79 -11.60
C VAL A 149 -5.37 17.66 -10.42
N TYR A 150 -4.59 18.67 -10.08
CA TYR A 150 -4.80 19.47 -8.86
C TYR A 150 -5.47 20.82 -9.11
N ASP A 151 -6.20 21.30 -8.12
CA ASP A 151 -6.80 22.65 -8.04
C ASP A 151 -7.71 23.01 -9.22
N VAL A 152 -8.66 22.13 -9.54
CA VAL A 152 -9.57 22.30 -10.69
C VAL A 152 -11.02 22.65 -10.31
N GLY A 153 -11.36 22.73 -9.02
CA GLY A 153 -12.73 22.90 -8.52
C GLY A 153 -13.06 24.29 -7.96
N VAL A 154 -12.16 24.91 -7.18
CA VAL A 154 -12.49 26.11 -6.37
C VAL A 154 -12.78 27.36 -7.21
N ALA A 155 -12.10 27.55 -8.34
CA ALA A 155 -12.19 28.77 -9.15
C ALA A 155 -13.00 28.62 -10.45
N GLY A 156 -13.94 27.66 -10.50
CA GLY A 156 -14.93 27.53 -11.57
C GLY A 156 -14.69 26.34 -12.52
N ILE A 157 -15.81 25.77 -13.00
CA ILE A 157 -15.86 24.52 -13.79
C ILE A 157 -14.98 24.50 -15.05
N HIS A 158 -14.63 25.66 -15.59
CA HIS A 158 -13.79 25.78 -16.77
C HIS A 158 -12.39 25.17 -16.57
N ARG A 159 -11.83 25.19 -15.36
CA ARG A 159 -10.54 24.55 -15.07
C ARG A 159 -10.61 23.03 -15.20
N LEU A 160 -11.66 22.43 -14.64
CA LEU A 160 -11.96 21.01 -14.79
C LEU A 160 -12.20 20.65 -16.27
N LEU A 161 -13.02 21.42 -16.98
CA LEU A 161 -13.33 21.14 -18.39
C LEU A 161 -12.10 21.19 -19.30
N ARG A 162 -11.12 22.04 -19.01
CA ARG A 162 -9.83 22.07 -19.72
C ARG A 162 -9.00 20.79 -19.56
N ARG A 163 -9.25 20.00 -18.51
CA ARG A 163 -8.57 18.73 -18.21
C ARG A 163 -9.46 17.52 -18.49
N ARG A 164 -10.62 17.71 -19.14
CA ARG A 164 -11.61 16.67 -19.40
C ARG A 164 -11.01 15.48 -20.16
N GLU A 165 -10.32 15.72 -21.27
CA GLU A 165 -9.76 14.65 -22.10
C GLU A 165 -8.75 13.81 -21.31
N GLU A 166 -7.88 14.49 -20.58
CA GLU A 166 -6.87 13.86 -19.72
C GLU A 166 -7.49 12.93 -18.66
N ILE A 167 -8.60 13.35 -18.04
CA ILE A 167 -9.34 12.56 -17.06
C ILE A 167 -10.08 11.39 -17.75
N GLN A 168 -10.65 11.62 -18.92
CA GLN A 168 -11.39 10.60 -19.69
C GLN A 168 -10.51 9.48 -20.25
N GLU A 169 -9.21 9.73 -20.44
CA GLU A 169 -8.23 8.68 -20.77
C GLU A 169 -8.02 7.68 -19.63
N CYS A 170 -8.36 8.05 -18.39
CA CYS A 170 -8.19 7.20 -17.22
C CYS A 170 -9.39 6.24 -17.07
N HIS A 171 -9.15 5.04 -16.55
CA HIS A 171 -10.22 4.05 -16.33
C HIS A 171 -11.11 4.39 -15.12
N VAL A 172 -10.53 5.09 -14.14
CA VAL A 172 -11.18 5.49 -12.89
C VAL A 172 -10.67 6.88 -12.50
N ALA A 173 -11.54 7.70 -11.91
CA ALA A 173 -11.17 8.96 -11.27
C ALA A 173 -11.47 8.90 -9.77
N VAL A 174 -10.48 9.25 -8.95
CA VAL A 174 -10.61 9.50 -7.52
C VAL A 174 -10.65 11.01 -7.33
N VAL A 175 -11.77 11.53 -6.84
CA VAL A 175 -11.96 12.97 -6.64
C VAL A 175 -11.91 13.26 -5.15
N VAL A 176 -11.03 14.19 -4.76
CA VAL A 176 -10.90 14.68 -3.38
C VAL A 176 -11.37 16.12 -3.34
N ALA A 177 -12.40 16.37 -2.54
CA ALA A 177 -12.94 17.69 -2.31
C ALA A 177 -13.45 17.79 -0.88
N GLY A 178 -12.85 18.67 -0.08
CA GLY A 178 -13.39 19.09 1.21
C GLY A 178 -14.54 20.09 1.06
N MET A 179 -15.22 20.35 2.17
CA MET A 179 -16.05 21.55 2.33
C MET A 179 -15.16 22.71 2.82
N GLU A 180 -15.55 23.95 2.54
CA GLU A 180 -14.86 25.17 3.00
C GLU A 180 -14.51 25.15 4.50
#